data_AF-A0A534TZ60-F1
#
_entry.id   AF-A0A534TZ60-F1
#
_cell.length_a   1.000
_cell.length_b   1.000
_cell.length_c   1.000
_cell.angle_alpha   90.00
_cell.angle_beta   90.00
_cell.angle_gamma   90.00
#
_symmetry.space_group_name_H-M   'P 1'
#
loop_
_entity.id
_entity.type
_entity.pdbx_description
1 polymer ?
#
loop_
_entity_poly.entity_id
_entity_poly.type
_entity_poly.pdbx_seq_one_letter_code
_entity_poly.pdbx_strand_id
1 'polypeptide(L)'
;MAQPQLTARSRCGGLDATIVLALVIGPCDGLFRMAQAIGHDAPSDIVIDRVPAPSQAEFERRYLHASQPAIFTDVVPRWKAWGRWSRDYFRQVWGKHRAQVMLTSGRNVQYDPNRSYAFREMPMGEALDRLERGSEDGAYLMLPLERYLPGLLDDVEVPSYCNARPGFRTRLWINAADIGTPLHRDFSENLIAQVRGTKQLILYPPEAAHSLYAFQRRSPVPGFSPVNAEVPDPVRFPRSVDARRAVVTLHAGEMLFLPSRWWHQVRSIEPSLNINFWWAAGVYEKIIRVAERLGLKASV
;
A
#
# COMPACT_ATOMS: atom_id res chain seq x y z
N MET A 1 43.36 26.73 52.58
CA MET A 1 42.03 27.03 52.02
C MET A 1 42.21 27.62 50.64
N ALA A 2 42.00 26.82 49.61
CA ALA A 2 42.05 27.25 48.21
C ALA A 2 41.14 26.30 47.41
N GLN A 3 40.12 26.86 46.75
CA GLN A 3 39.31 26.15 45.76
C GLN A 3 40.14 25.89 44.49
N PRO A 4 39.79 24.82 43.75
CA PRO A 4 39.87 24.87 42.30
C PRO A 4 38.49 24.69 41.65
N GLN A 5 38.25 25.55 40.68
CA GLN A 5 37.12 25.54 39.74
C GLN A 5 37.16 24.27 38.87
N LEU A 6 35.99 23.69 38.59
CA LEU A 6 35.80 22.76 37.49
C LEU A 6 34.57 23.18 36.66
N THR A 7 34.84 23.27 35.36
CA THR A 7 34.06 23.86 34.28
C THR A 7 32.73 23.17 34.01
N ALA A 8 31.66 23.94 33.86
CA ALA A 8 30.37 23.48 33.35
C ALA A 8 30.41 23.26 31.83
N ARG A 9 30.15 22.03 31.39
CA ARG A 9 29.73 21.73 30.00
C ARG A 9 28.26 21.33 30.01
N SER A 10 27.49 22.09 29.24
CA SER A 10 26.06 21.92 28.98
C SER A 10 25.72 20.57 28.35
N ARG A 11 24.71 19.87 28.88
CA ARG A 11 23.92 18.89 28.13
C ARG A 11 22.45 19.31 28.20
N CYS A 12 21.95 19.93 27.14
CA CYS A 12 20.52 19.93 26.83
C CYS A 12 20.17 18.54 26.30
N GLY A 13 19.36 17.80 27.05
CA GLY A 13 18.75 16.56 26.57
C GLY A 13 17.67 16.88 25.55
N GLY A 14 17.81 16.33 24.34
CA GLY A 14 16.79 16.39 23.29
C GLY A 14 15.55 15.60 23.70
N LEU A 15 14.39 16.20 23.44
CA LEU A 15 13.08 15.55 23.54
C LEU A 15 12.91 14.59 22.35
N ASP A 16 12.65 13.31 22.67
CA ASP A 16 12.39 12.23 21.71
C ASP A 16 11.09 12.49 20.92
N ALA A 17 11.17 12.37 19.60
CA ALA A 17 10.13 12.70 18.62
C ALA A 17 9.01 11.64 18.50
N THR A 18 8.60 11.02 19.61
CA THR A 18 7.61 9.91 19.61
C THR A 18 6.20 10.35 20.08
N ILE A 19 5.98 11.62 20.44
CA ILE A 19 4.75 12.05 21.15
C ILE A 19 3.73 12.86 20.30
N VAL A 20 3.96 13.12 19.01
CA VAL A 20 3.03 14.02 18.26
C VAL A 20 1.84 13.31 17.58
N LEU A 21 1.71 11.97 17.63
CA LEU A 21 0.62 11.24 16.95
C LEU A 21 -0.42 10.61 17.90
N ALA A 22 -0.86 11.34 18.94
CA ALA A 22 -1.83 10.80 19.92
C ALA A 22 -3.11 11.64 20.14
N LEU A 23 -3.30 12.75 19.43
CA LEU A 23 -4.48 13.60 19.59
C LEU A 23 -5.24 13.72 18.27
N VAL A 24 -6.58 13.72 18.35
CA VAL A 24 -7.57 13.83 17.26
C VAL A 24 -8.01 12.51 16.60
N ILE A 25 -8.81 11.67 17.30
CA ILE A 25 -10.07 11.03 16.80
C ILE A 25 -10.87 10.56 18.05
N GLY A 26 -12.05 11.14 18.32
CA GLY A 26 -12.98 10.70 19.38
C GLY A 26 -14.04 9.70 18.88
N PRO A 27 -14.74 8.96 19.78
CA PRO A 27 -15.66 7.88 19.40
C PRO A 27 -17.06 8.40 19.05
N CYS A 28 -17.68 7.85 18.00
CA CYS A 28 -19.09 8.05 17.64
C CYS A 28 -19.79 6.68 17.61
N ASP A 29 -20.27 6.22 18.75
CA ASP A 29 -20.90 4.89 18.93
C ASP A 29 -22.46 4.92 18.91
N GLY A 30 -23.07 6.01 18.42
CA GLY A 30 -24.49 6.27 18.65
C GLY A 30 -25.52 5.71 17.67
N LEU A 31 -25.14 5.16 16.51
CA LEU A 31 -26.10 4.94 15.39
C LEU A 31 -26.25 3.47 14.92
N PHE A 32 -25.65 2.51 15.61
CA PHE A 32 -25.45 1.15 15.08
C PHE A 32 -26.62 0.15 15.25
N ARG A 33 -27.77 0.54 15.83
CA ARG A 33 -28.74 -0.45 16.36
C ARG A 33 -30.02 -0.73 15.56
N MET A 34 -30.16 -0.35 14.28
CA MET A 34 -31.46 -0.51 13.58
C MET A 34 -31.48 -1.28 12.25
N ALA A 35 -30.37 -1.86 11.77
CA ALA A 35 -30.33 -2.47 10.42
C ALA A 35 -30.05 -3.98 10.41
N GLN A 36 -30.74 -4.77 11.24
CA GLN A 36 -30.70 -6.23 11.14
C GLN A 36 -32.11 -6.82 11.02
N ALA A 37 -32.62 -6.88 9.79
CA ALA A 37 -33.63 -7.86 9.38
C ALA A 37 -33.68 -7.94 7.85
N ILE A 38 -33.76 -9.18 7.35
CA ILE A 38 -34.16 -9.64 6.00
C ILE A 38 -33.01 -10.07 5.05
N GLY A 39 -32.99 -11.38 4.74
CA GLY A 39 -32.78 -11.91 3.38
C GLY A 39 -31.35 -12.27 2.95
N HIS A 40 -31.11 -13.56 2.66
CA HIS A 40 -29.88 -14.06 2.03
C HIS A 40 -29.72 -13.58 0.58
N ASP A 41 -28.75 -12.69 0.37
CA ASP A 41 -27.86 -12.59 -0.79
C ASP A 41 -26.53 -12.00 -0.26
N ALA A 42 -25.38 -12.55 -0.65
CA ALA A 42 -24.09 -12.12 -0.10
C ALA A 42 -23.76 -10.68 -0.56
N PRO A 43 -23.56 -9.70 0.34
CA PRO A 43 -23.48 -8.29 -0.06
C PRO A 43 -22.12 -7.94 -0.66
N SER A 44 -22.00 -8.00 -1.99
CA SER A 44 -21.02 -7.21 -2.74
C SER A 44 -21.63 -5.85 -3.13
N ASP A 45 -21.86 -4.98 -2.14
CA ASP A 45 -22.65 -3.76 -2.36
C ASP A 45 -21.81 -2.52 -2.68
N ILE A 46 -20.48 -2.65 -2.76
CA ILE A 46 -19.60 -1.52 -3.11
C ILE A 46 -19.30 -1.60 -4.59
N VAL A 47 -19.94 -0.73 -5.36
CA VAL A 47 -19.65 -0.53 -6.77
C VAL A 47 -18.36 0.28 -6.89
N ILE A 48 -17.42 -0.24 -7.68
CA ILE A 48 -16.18 0.45 -8.03
C ILE A 48 -16.34 0.98 -9.45
N ASP A 49 -16.36 2.31 -9.58
CA ASP A 49 -16.38 2.97 -10.89
C ASP A 49 -15.21 2.47 -11.74
N ARG A 50 -15.46 2.22 -13.02
CA ARG A 50 -14.43 1.88 -14.01
C ARG A 50 -14.62 2.80 -15.20
N VAL A 51 -13.80 3.84 -15.26
CA VAL A 51 -14.00 5.01 -16.13
C VAL A 51 -12.66 5.47 -16.74
N PRO A 52 -12.66 6.30 -17.80
CA PRO A 52 -11.46 7.03 -18.19
C PRO A 52 -10.97 7.93 -17.05
N ALA A 53 -9.68 8.25 -17.05
CA ALA A 53 -9.06 9.09 -16.05
C ALA A 53 -9.74 10.47 -15.99
N PRO A 54 -10.30 10.86 -14.83
CA PRO A 54 -11.04 12.12 -14.70
C PRO A 54 -10.12 13.35 -14.76
N SER A 55 -10.72 14.54 -14.90
CA SER A 55 -9.96 15.78 -14.63
C SER A 55 -9.51 15.85 -13.17
N GLN A 56 -8.51 16.69 -12.85
CA GLN A 56 -8.07 16.93 -11.47
C GLN A 56 -9.23 17.29 -10.53
N ALA A 57 -10.09 18.22 -10.96
CA ALA A 57 -11.22 18.70 -10.15
C ALA A 57 -12.29 17.61 -9.93
N GLU A 58 -12.54 16.78 -10.95
CA GLU A 58 -13.45 15.66 -10.79
C GLU A 58 -12.86 14.57 -9.90
N PHE A 59 -11.57 14.25 -10.05
CA PHE A 59 -10.86 13.33 -9.17
C PHE A 59 -10.98 13.74 -7.71
N GLU A 60 -10.67 15.02 -7.42
CA GLU A 60 -10.72 15.55 -6.07
C GLU A 60 -12.12 15.45 -5.48
N ARG A 61 -13.14 15.89 -6.21
CA ARG A 61 -14.52 15.92 -5.72
C ARG A 61 -15.13 14.52 -5.57
N ARG A 62 -15.02 13.66 -6.58
CA ARG A 62 -15.75 12.37 -6.65
C ARG A 62 -15.02 11.22 -6.00
N TYR A 63 -13.68 11.26 -5.96
CA TYR A 63 -12.88 10.12 -5.53
C TYR A 63 -12.07 10.43 -4.28
N LEU A 64 -11.21 11.47 -4.31
CA LEU A 64 -10.34 11.77 -3.18
C LEU A 64 -11.12 12.23 -1.94
N HIS A 65 -11.94 13.28 -2.05
CA HIS A 65 -12.67 13.83 -0.92
C HIS A 65 -13.84 12.96 -0.47
N ALA A 66 -14.46 12.23 -1.40
CA ALA A 66 -15.50 11.27 -1.11
C ALA A 66 -14.95 9.93 -0.56
N SER A 67 -13.62 9.74 -0.56
CA SER A 67 -12.97 8.48 -0.16
C SER A 67 -13.54 7.27 -0.91
N GLN A 68 -13.73 7.42 -2.22
CA GLN A 68 -14.34 6.42 -3.11
C GLN A 68 -13.27 5.81 -4.03
N PRO A 69 -13.02 4.49 -3.97
CA PRO A 69 -12.12 3.83 -4.91
C PRO A 69 -12.72 3.78 -6.31
N ALA A 70 -11.85 3.85 -7.31
CA ALA A 70 -12.21 3.84 -8.72
C ALA A 70 -11.06 3.31 -9.59
N ILE A 71 -11.40 2.76 -10.75
CA ILE A 71 -10.46 2.23 -11.74
C ILE A 71 -10.44 3.17 -12.94
N PHE A 72 -9.25 3.61 -13.31
CA PHE A 72 -8.98 4.43 -14.49
C PHE A 72 -8.44 3.55 -15.62
N THR A 73 -9.07 3.58 -16.79
CA THR A 73 -8.85 2.59 -17.87
C THR A 73 -7.87 3.02 -18.95
N ASP A 74 -7.53 4.31 -19.03
CA ASP A 74 -6.82 4.90 -20.18
C ASP A 74 -5.49 5.58 -19.79
N VAL A 75 -4.97 5.33 -18.59
CA VAL A 75 -3.72 5.93 -18.10
C VAL A 75 -2.50 5.13 -18.53
N VAL A 76 -2.39 3.88 -18.09
CA VAL A 76 -1.18 3.06 -18.28
C VAL A 76 -0.85 2.83 -19.76
N PRO A 77 -1.82 2.61 -20.69
CA PRO A 77 -1.51 2.39 -22.11
C PRO A 77 -0.79 3.55 -22.80
N ARG A 78 -0.79 4.76 -22.22
CA ARG A 78 -0.08 5.94 -22.74
C ARG A 78 1.41 5.94 -22.40
N TRP A 79 1.82 5.17 -21.40
CA TRP A 79 3.20 5.14 -20.91
C TRP A 79 4.12 4.38 -21.86
N LYS A 80 5.39 4.78 -21.96
CA LYS A 80 6.42 3.98 -22.64
C LYS A 80 6.57 2.60 -21.99
N ALA A 81 6.40 2.55 -20.67
CA ALA A 81 6.37 1.30 -19.90
C ALA A 81 5.37 0.28 -20.47
N TRP A 82 4.24 0.71 -21.03
CA TRP A 82 3.23 -0.19 -21.58
C TRP A 82 3.73 -1.02 -22.75
N GLY A 83 4.57 -0.46 -23.63
CA GLY A 83 5.19 -1.19 -24.73
C GLY A 83 6.55 -1.82 -24.38
N ARG A 84 7.18 -1.39 -23.29
CA ARG A 84 8.59 -1.68 -23.00
C ARG A 84 8.79 -2.64 -21.84
N TRP A 85 8.05 -2.48 -20.75
CA TRP A 85 8.32 -3.22 -19.51
C TRP A 85 7.84 -4.66 -19.63
N SER A 86 8.74 -5.60 -19.36
CA SER A 86 8.48 -7.02 -19.26
C SER A 86 9.56 -7.63 -18.38
N ARG A 87 9.34 -8.83 -17.86
CA ARG A 87 10.39 -9.53 -17.09
C ARG A 87 11.68 -9.67 -17.90
N ASP A 88 11.57 -9.95 -19.19
CA ASP A 88 12.72 -10.03 -20.09
C ASP A 88 13.44 -8.70 -20.26
N TYR A 89 12.70 -7.60 -20.41
CA TYR A 89 13.29 -6.26 -20.43
C TYR A 89 14.05 -5.98 -19.13
N PHE A 90 13.46 -6.27 -17.98
CA PHE A 90 14.11 -6.08 -16.68
C PHE A 90 15.34 -6.98 -16.52
N ARG A 91 15.29 -8.23 -16.99
CA ARG A 91 16.42 -9.15 -16.99
C ARG A 91 17.56 -8.65 -17.87
N GLN A 92 17.24 -8.17 -19.08
CA GLN A 92 18.24 -7.71 -20.04
C GLN A 92 18.88 -6.37 -19.64
N VAL A 93 18.08 -5.39 -19.24
CA VAL A 93 18.55 -4.03 -18.98
C VAL A 93 19.01 -3.85 -17.53
N TRP A 94 18.30 -4.45 -16.58
CA TRP A 94 18.50 -4.24 -15.14
C TRP A 94 19.00 -5.49 -14.41
N GLY A 95 19.23 -6.61 -15.11
CA GLY A 95 19.52 -7.90 -14.47
C GLY A 95 20.76 -7.91 -13.56
N LYS A 96 21.76 -7.08 -13.87
CA LYS A 96 22.97 -6.92 -13.05
C LYS A 96 22.80 -5.95 -11.87
N HIS A 97 21.74 -5.13 -11.88
CA HIS A 97 21.47 -4.17 -10.81
C HIS A 97 21.11 -4.91 -9.53
N ARG A 98 21.66 -4.49 -8.40
CA ARG A 98 21.39 -5.11 -7.09
C ARG A 98 20.14 -4.50 -6.47
N ALA A 99 19.20 -5.36 -6.10
CA ALA A 99 17.92 -4.95 -5.55
C ALA A 99 17.68 -5.62 -4.19
N GLN A 100 16.89 -4.98 -3.32
CA GLN A 100 16.37 -5.62 -2.12
C GLN A 100 15.15 -6.46 -2.47
N VAL A 101 15.24 -7.76 -2.21
CA VAL A 101 14.27 -8.77 -2.60
C VAL A 101 13.76 -9.47 -1.35
N MET A 102 12.45 -9.59 -1.22
CA MET A 102 11.85 -10.41 -0.17
C MET A 102 11.72 -11.83 -0.70
N LEU A 103 12.03 -12.82 0.13
CA LEU A 103 11.78 -14.22 -0.23
C LEU A 103 10.34 -14.59 0.06
N THR A 104 9.76 -15.45 -0.78
CA THR A 104 8.42 -16.01 -0.55
C THR A 104 8.52 -17.48 -0.17
N SER A 105 7.53 -17.99 0.56
CA SER A 105 7.32 -19.43 0.75
C SER A 105 5.83 -19.71 0.67
N GLY A 106 5.43 -20.54 -0.29
CA GLY A 106 4.04 -20.63 -0.70
C GLY A 106 3.51 -19.26 -1.14
N ARG A 107 2.27 -18.93 -0.79
CA ARG A 107 1.60 -17.70 -1.24
C ARG A 107 2.06 -16.42 -0.53
N ASN A 108 2.87 -16.56 0.51
CA ASN A 108 3.18 -15.48 1.42
C ASN A 108 4.62 -15.02 1.30
N VAL A 109 4.81 -13.72 1.48
CA VAL A 109 6.15 -13.16 1.72
C VAL A 109 6.61 -13.57 3.11
N GLN A 110 7.86 -14.00 3.23
CA GLN A 110 8.42 -14.43 4.50
C GLN A 110 8.58 -13.22 5.45
N TYR A 111 8.03 -13.37 6.65
CA TYR A 111 8.09 -12.38 7.71
C TYR A 111 9.05 -12.84 8.81
N ASP A 112 10.00 -11.98 9.17
CA ASP A 112 10.87 -12.14 10.34
C ASP A 112 10.29 -11.32 11.51
N PRO A 113 9.85 -11.94 12.60
CA PRO A 113 9.27 -11.23 13.74
C PRO A 113 10.22 -10.26 14.45
N ASN A 114 11.54 -10.40 14.27
CA ASN A 114 12.55 -9.52 14.86
C ASN A 114 13.07 -8.46 13.87
N ARG A 115 12.87 -8.65 12.56
CA ARG A 115 13.44 -7.78 11.51
C ARG A 115 12.41 -7.23 10.51
N SER A 116 11.12 -7.46 10.74
CA SER A 116 10.05 -7.20 9.76
C SER A 116 10.22 -8.08 8.52
N TYR A 117 10.04 -7.57 7.31
CA TYR A 117 10.26 -8.35 6.10
C TYR A 117 11.73 -8.75 5.92
N ALA A 118 11.98 -10.02 5.63
CA ALA A 118 13.33 -10.53 5.38
C ALA A 118 13.78 -10.14 3.96
N PHE A 119 14.51 -9.03 3.85
CA PHE A 119 15.13 -8.62 2.59
C PHE A 119 16.49 -9.28 2.39
N ARG A 120 16.75 -9.72 1.16
CA ARG A 120 18.06 -10.14 0.66
C ARG A 120 18.46 -9.26 -0.50
N GLU A 121 19.73 -8.87 -0.53
CA GLU A 121 20.26 -8.13 -1.66
C GLU A 121 20.86 -9.10 -2.69
N MET A 122 20.33 -9.05 -3.91
CA MET A 122 20.78 -9.90 -5.02
C MET A 122 20.65 -9.18 -6.37
N PRO A 123 21.33 -9.66 -7.44
CA PRO A 123 21.09 -9.18 -8.79
C PRO A 123 19.62 -9.37 -9.18
N MET A 124 19.02 -8.38 -9.83
CA MET A 124 17.62 -8.42 -10.23
C MET A 124 17.33 -9.59 -11.19
N GLY A 125 18.30 -9.99 -12.03
CA GLY A 125 18.18 -11.16 -12.89
C GLY A 125 17.97 -12.45 -12.08
N GLU A 126 18.74 -12.64 -11.00
CA GLU A 126 18.56 -13.79 -10.09
C GLU A 126 17.18 -13.77 -9.43
N ALA A 127 16.72 -12.58 -9.00
CA ALA A 127 15.40 -12.43 -8.42
C ALA A 127 14.29 -12.81 -9.41
N LEU A 128 14.41 -12.39 -10.67
CA LEU A 128 13.46 -12.72 -11.74
C LEU A 128 13.48 -14.21 -12.06
N ASP A 129 14.64 -14.87 -12.06
CA ASP A 129 14.74 -16.31 -12.26
C ASP A 129 14.08 -17.09 -11.11
N ARG A 130 14.16 -16.60 -9.86
CA ARG A 130 13.41 -17.15 -8.72
C ARG A 130 11.89 -16.99 -8.90
N LEU A 131 11.42 -15.87 -9.45
CA LEU A 131 9.98 -15.68 -9.74
C LEU A 131 9.41 -16.72 -10.71
N GLU A 132 10.24 -17.25 -11.61
CA GLU A 132 9.84 -18.25 -12.60
C GLU A 132 9.80 -19.67 -12.04
N ARG A 133 10.59 -19.94 -10.98
CA ARG A 133 10.57 -21.24 -10.26
C ARG A 133 9.34 -21.43 -9.38
N GLY A 134 8.54 -20.38 -9.17
CA GLY A 134 7.29 -20.44 -8.42
C GLY A 134 7.44 -20.12 -6.93
N SER A 135 6.43 -20.48 -6.15
CA SER A 135 6.20 -19.96 -4.80
C SER A 135 7.05 -20.56 -3.67
N GLU A 136 7.67 -21.72 -3.86
CA GLU A 136 8.40 -22.43 -2.78
C GLU A 136 9.78 -21.83 -2.50
N ASP A 137 10.47 -21.31 -3.52
CA ASP A 137 11.73 -20.54 -3.44
C ASP A 137 11.60 -19.25 -4.27
N GLY A 138 10.47 -18.57 -4.08
CA GLY A 138 10.12 -17.41 -4.89
C GLY A 138 10.76 -16.11 -4.40
N ALA A 139 10.60 -15.09 -5.23
CA ALA A 139 11.01 -13.73 -4.94
C ALA A 139 9.80 -12.79 -4.90
N TYR A 140 10.00 -11.64 -4.28
CA TYR A 140 9.03 -10.56 -4.30
C TYR A 140 9.80 -9.24 -4.26
N LEU A 141 9.72 -8.49 -5.35
CA LEU A 141 10.38 -7.20 -5.47
C LEU A 141 9.38 -6.10 -5.11
N MET A 142 9.77 -5.25 -4.16
CA MET A 142 9.06 -4.04 -3.76
C MET A 142 10.10 -2.93 -3.63
N LEU A 143 10.35 -2.20 -4.71
CA LEU A 143 11.49 -1.29 -4.82
C LEU A 143 11.04 0.16 -4.92
N PRO A 144 11.53 1.06 -4.05
CA PRO A 144 11.42 2.50 -4.28
C PRO A 144 12.14 2.89 -5.58
N LEU A 145 11.39 3.34 -6.59
CA LEU A 145 11.96 3.56 -7.92
C LEU A 145 12.98 4.69 -7.91
N GLU A 146 12.71 5.79 -7.19
CA GLU A 146 13.59 6.96 -7.12
C GLU A 146 14.98 6.59 -6.58
N ARG A 147 15.05 5.57 -5.72
CA ARG A 147 16.30 5.13 -5.08
C ARG A 147 17.03 4.06 -5.87
N TYR A 148 16.31 3.06 -6.39
CA TYR A 148 16.92 1.88 -7.01
C TYR A 148 17.00 2.00 -8.52
N LEU A 149 15.95 2.51 -9.17
CA LEU A 149 15.80 2.46 -10.63
C LEU A 149 15.27 3.80 -11.16
N PRO A 150 15.93 4.95 -10.88
CA PRO A 150 15.37 6.27 -11.18
C PRO A 150 15.10 6.49 -12.67
N GLY A 151 15.91 5.91 -13.56
CA GLY A 151 15.71 6.00 -15.02
C GLY A 151 14.43 5.33 -15.54
N LEU A 152 13.76 4.51 -14.72
CA LEU A 152 12.43 3.96 -15.07
C LEU A 152 11.32 4.99 -14.92
N LEU A 153 11.55 6.10 -14.20
CA LEU A 153 10.56 7.16 -14.10
C LEU A 153 10.33 7.86 -15.45
N ASP A 154 11.31 7.82 -16.37
CA ASP A 154 11.19 8.36 -17.74
C ASP A 154 10.25 7.55 -18.64
N ASP A 155 9.85 6.36 -18.20
CA ASP A 155 8.94 5.46 -18.92
C ASP A 155 7.48 5.60 -18.47
N VAL A 156 7.21 6.35 -17.39
CA VAL A 156 5.87 6.50 -16.79
C VAL A 156 5.46 7.98 -16.71
N GLU A 157 4.17 8.25 -16.88
CA GLU A 157 3.61 9.58 -16.62
C GLU A 157 3.00 9.59 -15.21
N VAL A 158 3.60 10.36 -14.30
CA VAL A 158 3.06 10.52 -12.94
C VAL A 158 1.72 11.25 -13.01
N PRO A 159 0.61 10.65 -12.51
CA PRO A 159 -0.69 11.32 -12.53
C PRO A 159 -0.66 12.66 -11.79
N SER A 160 -1.26 13.70 -12.39
CA SER A 160 -1.33 15.05 -11.79
C SER A 160 -2.00 15.05 -10.41
N TYR A 161 -2.84 14.06 -10.14
CA TYR A 161 -3.51 13.86 -8.86
C TYR A 161 -2.55 13.77 -7.67
N CYS A 162 -1.36 13.20 -7.86
CA CYS A 162 -0.41 12.91 -6.78
C CYS A 162 0.94 13.62 -6.96
N ASN A 163 1.24 14.15 -8.14
CA ASN A 163 2.51 14.81 -8.42
C ASN A 163 2.78 15.97 -7.44
N ALA A 164 4.00 16.02 -6.91
CA ALA A 164 4.48 17.03 -5.96
C ALA A 164 3.63 17.20 -4.67
N ARG A 165 2.79 16.22 -4.33
CA ARG A 165 2.08 16.21 -3.04
C ARG A 165 3.00 15.75 -1.91
N PRO A 166 2.78 16.23 -0.67
CA PRO A 166 3.57 15.79 0.48
C PRO A 166 3.54 14.27 0.65
N GLY A 167 4.69 13.70 1.00
CA GLY A 167 4.84 12.26 1.13
C GLY A 167 4.75 11.47 -0.18
N PHE A 168 4.81 12.15 -1.34
CA PHE A 168 4.86 11.51 -2.65
C PHE A 168 6.02 10.52 -2.73
N ARG A 169 5.73 9.29 -3.15
CA ARG A 169 6.72 8.24 -3.39
C ARG A 169 6.17 7.19 -4.34
N THR A 170 7.07 6.57 -5.10
CA THR A 170 6.74 5.48 -6.00
C THR A 170 7.35 4.17 -5.54
N ARG A 171 6.68 3.05 -5.81
CA ARG A 171 7.31 1.73 -5.73
C ARG A 171 6.93 0.86 -6.90
N LEU A 172 7.94 0.18 -7.44
CA LEU A 172 7.80 -0.89 -8.39
C LEU A 172 7.56 -2.20 -7.63
N TRP A 173 6.59 -2.97 -8.10
CA TRP A 173 6.28 -4.30 -7.61
C TRP A 173 6.44 -5.31 -8.74
N ILE A 174 7.20 -6.38 -8.51
CA ILE A 174 7.30 -7.52 -9.43
C ILE A 174 7.20 -8.80 -8.61
N ASN A 175 6.24 -9.66 -8.97
CA ASN A 175 6.00 -10.91 -8.26
C ASN A 175 5.46 -12.01 -9.17
N ALA A 176 5.48 -13.25 -8.66
CA ALA A 176 4.91 -14.42 -9.30
C ALA A 176 3.39 -14.48 -9.12
N ALA A 177 2.74 -15.39 -9.84
CA ALA A 177 1.33 -15.73 -9.60
C ALA A 177 1.12 -16.25 -8.18
N ASP A 178 -0.10 -16.09 -7.69
CA ASP A 178 -0.59 -16.51 -6.38
C ASP A 178 0.15 -15.93 -5.17
N ILE A 179 1.05 -14.98 -5.37
CA ILE A 179 1.62 -14.19 -4.29
C ILE A 179 0.68 -13.04 -3.96
N GLY A 180 0.42 -12.85 -2.66
CA GLY A 180 -0.46 -11.80 -2.17
C GLY A 180 0.05 -11.09 -0.93
N THR A 181 -0.68 -10.06 -0.55
CA THR A 181 -0.50 -9.32 0.71
C THR A 181 -1.77 -9.51 1.52
N PRO A 182 -1.66 -9.90 2.81
CA PRO A 182 -2.82 -10.14 3.66
C PRO A 182 -3.65 -8.86 3.86
N LEU A 183 -4.85 -9.01 4.40
CA LEU A 183 -5.77 -7.90 4.61
C LEU A 183 -5.16 -6.83 5.54
N HIS A 184 -4.97 -5.63 4.99
CA HIS A 184 -4.37 -4.50 5.69
C HIS A 184 -4.92 -3.17 5.17
N ARG A 185 -4.51 -2.06 5.78
CA ARG A 185 -4.78 -0.71 5.30
C ARG A 185 -3.53 0.16 5.36
N ASP A 186 -3.43 1.07 4.40
CA ASP A 186 -2.41 2.11 4.37
C ASP A 186 -2.99 3.44 4.85
N PHE A 187 -2.13 4.34 5.34
CA PHE A 187 -2.54 5.71 5.71
C PHE A 187 -2.29 6.73 4.59
N SER A 188 -1.64 6.31 3.52
CA SER A 188 -1.47 7.10 2.29
C SER A 188 -2.63 6.91 1.36
N GLU A 189 -2.91 7.91 0.54
CA GLU A 189 -3.61 7.70 -0.72
C GLU A 189 -2.72 6.87 -1.65
N ASN A 190 -3.31 6.05 -2.53
CA ASN A 190 -2.54 5.17 -3.39
C ASN A 190 -3.16 5.07 -4.80
N LEU A 191 -2.33 5.17 -5.82
CA LEU A 191 -2.67 4.80 -7.20
C LEU A 191 -1.87 3.54 -7.57
N ILE A 192 -2.56 2.44 -7.81
CA ILE A 192 -1.98 1.14 -8.19
C ILE A 192 -2.14 0.97 -9.70
N ALA A 193 -1.07 1.17 -10.45
CA ALA A 193 -1.08 1.12 -11.91
C ALA A 193 -0.54 -0.23 -12.40
N GLN A 194 -1.41 -1.06 -12.98
CA GLN A 194 -1.10 -2.41 -13.39
C GLN A 194 -0.51 -2.42 -14.80
N VAL A 195 0.77 -2.77 -14.94
CA VAL A 195 1.48 -2.75 -16.22
C VAL A 195 1.45 -4.12 -16.90
N ARG A 196 1.60 -5.21 -16.14
CA ARG A 196 1.53 -6.60 -16.63
C ARG A 196 0.79 -7.51 -15.67
N GLY A 197 0.10 -8.50 -16.23
CA GLY A 197 -0.66 -9.48 -15.48
C GLY A 197 -1.90 -8.89 -14.81
N THR A 198 -2.55 -9.74 -14.01
CA THR A 198 -3.83 -9.43 -13.37
C THR A 198 -3.73 -9.56 -11.85
N LYS A 199 -4.38 -8.66 -11.12
CA LYS A 199 -4.54 -8.74 -9.66
C LYS A 199 -5.99 -8.87 -9.28
N GLN A 200 -6.26 -9.65 -8.24
CA GLN A 200 -7.52 -9.65 -7.53
C GLN A 200 -7.34 -8.92 -6.21
N LEU A 201 -8.25 -7.99 -5.92
CA LEU A 201 -8.30 -7.23 -4.68
C LEU A 201 -9.66 -7.40 -4.03
N ILE A 202 -9.67 -7.54 -2.70
CA ILE A 202 -10.90 -7.49 -1.91
C ILE A 202 -10.81 -6.27 -1.02
N LEU A 203 -11.72 -5.32 -1.22
CA LEU A 203 -11.71 -4.01 -0.59
C LEU A 203 -12.85 -3.88 0.41
N TYR A 204 -12.56 -3.30 1.58
CA TYR A 204 -13.56 -2.89 2.56
C TYR A 204 -13.35 -1.43 2.95
N PRO A 205 -14.43 -0.70 3.24
CA PRO A 205 -14.32 0.70 3.60
C PRO A 205 -13.71 0.83 5.01
N PRO A 206 -13.13 1.99 5.37
CA PRO A 206 -12.39 2.15 6.62
C PRO A 206 -13.17 1.76 7.89
N GLU A 207 -14.48 1.98 7.91
CA GLU A 207 -15.41 1.64 9.00
C GLU A 207 -15.57 0.13 9.25
N ALA A 208 -15.19 -0.72 8.30
CA ALA A 208 -15.24 -2.18 8.45
C ALA A 208 -14.23 -2.74 9.46
N ALA A 209 -13.34 -1.91 10.03
CA ALA A 209 -12.27 -2.32 10.94
C ALA A 209 -12.73 -3.26 12.08
N HIS A 210 -13.91 -2.99 12.67
CA HIS A 210 -14.46 -3.83 13.74
C HIS A 210 -14.89 -5.21 13.23
N SER A 211 -15.56 -5.26 12.08
CA SER A 211 -15.98 -6.49 11.41
C SER A 211 -14.79 -7.31 10.91
N LEU A 212 -13.68 -6.65 10.60
CA LEU A 212 -12.44 -7.25 10.14
C LEU A 212 -11.49 -7.65 11.28
N TYR A 213 -11.88 -7.51 12.54
CA TYR A 213 -11.01 -7.87 13.68
C TYR A 213 -9.63 -7.20 13.58
N ALA A 214 -9.60 -5.94 13.12
CA ALA A 214 -8.38 -5.17 12.98
C ALA A 214 -7.55 -5.21 14.27
N PHE A 215 -6.24 -5.42 14.13
CA PHE A 215 -5.37 -5.44 15.28
C PHE A 215 -5.42 -4.10 16.02
N GLN A 216 -5.35 -4.16 17.35
CA GLN A 216 -5.39 -2.98 18.20
C GLN A 216 -4.20 -2.05 17.95
N ARG A 217 -4.35 -0.76 18.26
CA ARG A 217 -3.31 0.27 18.05
C ARG A 217 -1.94 -0.06 18.68
N ARG A 218 -1.92 -0.81 19.79
CA ARG A 218 -0.69 -1.22 20.49
C ARG A 218 -0.08 -2.53 19.95
N SER A 219 -0.73 -3.19 18.98
CA SER A 219 -0.14 -4.33 18.28
C SER A 219 1.11 -3.90 17.52
N PRO A 220 2.10 -4.79 17.34
CA PRO A 220 3.21 -4.55 16.40
C PRO A 220 2.75 -4.30 14.95
N VAL A 221 1.53 -4.71 14.60
CA VAL A 221 0.96 -4.65 13.23
C VAL A 221 -0.46 -4.05 13.23
N PRO A 222 -0.67 -2.81 13.71
CA PRO A 222 -2.01 -2.24 13.95
C PRO A 222 -2.79 -1.91 12.66
N GLY A 223 -2.13 -1.98 11.50
CA GLY A 223 -2.73 -1.80 10.18
C GLY A 223 -3.24 -3.09 9.53
N PHE A 224 -3.07 -4.24 10.19
CA PHE A 224 -3.43 -5.55 9.63
C PHE A 224 -4.68 -6.13 10.28
N SER A 225 -5.29 -7.08 9.57
CA SER A 225 -6.37 -7.93 10.02
C SER A 225 -5.95 -9.40 9.97
N PRO A 226 -6.37 -10.24 10.93
CA PRO A 226 -6.17 -11.69 10.86
C PRO A 226 -7.14 -12.40 9.90
N VAL A 227 -8.12 -11.69 9.34
CA VAL A 227 -9.14 -12.26 8.44
C VAL A 227 -8.53 -12.51 7.07
N ASN A 228 -8.71 -13.71 6.54
CA ASN A 228 -8.55 -13.96 5.12
C ASN A 228 -9.79 -13.47 4.37
N ALA A 229 -9.67 -12.40 3.59
CA ALA A 229 -10.80 -11.82 2.89
C ALA A 229 -11.35 -12.71 1.76
N GLU A 230 -10.52 -13.58 1.17
CA GLU A 230 -10.95 -14.50 0.10
C GLU A 230 -11.87 -15.58 0.64
N VAL A 231 -11.52 -16.13 1.79
CA VAL A 231 -12.27 -17.18 2.48
C VAL A 231 -12.34 -16.83 3.97
N PRO A 232 -13.27 -15.95 4.39
CA PRO A 232 -13.45 -15.62 5.79
C PRO A 232 -13.85 -16.87 6.59
N ASP A 233 -13.18 -17.13 7.71
CA ASP A 233 -13.52 -18.23 8.61
C ASP A 233 -14.76 -17.84 9.45
N PRO A 234 -15.92 -18.47 9.22
CA PRO A 234 -17.16 -18.08 9.88
C PRO A 234 -17.19 -18.42 11.37
N VAL A 235 -16.35 -19.37 11.81
CA VAL A 235 -16.27 -19.78 13.22
C VAL A 235 -15.37 -18.82 13.99
N ARG A 236 -14.21 -18.49 13.43
CA ARG A 236 -13.23 -17.61 14.10
C ARG A 236 -13.55 -16.13 13.92
N PHE A 237 -14.11 -15.74 12.78
CA PHE A 237 -14.36 -14.35 12.40
C PHE A 237 -15.80 -14.13 11.92
N PRO A 238 -16.84 -14.47 12.70
CA PRO A 238 -18.22 -14.38 12.25
C PRO A 238 -18.63 -12.98 11.75
N ARG A 239 -18.08 -11.90 12.31
CA ARG A 239 -18.42 -10.52 11.85
C ARG A 239 -17.89 -10.18 10.46
N SER A 240 -16.91 -10.92 9.93
CA SER A 240 -16.33 -10.62 8.61
C SER A 240 -17.08 -11.27 7.45
N VAL A 241 -17.95 -12.26 7.73
CA VAL A 241 -18.71 -13.01 6.71
C VAL A 241 -19.63 -12.07 5.93
N ASP A 242 -20.38 -11.23 6.63
CA ASP A 242 -21.36 -10.30 6.04
C ASP A 242 -20.82 -8.87 5.91
N ALA A 243 -19.52 -8.68 6.08
CA ALA A 243 -18.92 -7.36 5.95
C ALA A 243 -18.98 -6.89 4.49
N ARG A 244 -19.68 -5.79 4.25
CA ARG A 244 -19.81 -5.16 2.93
C ARG A 244 -18.45 -4.91 2.29
N ARG A 245 -18.27 -5.42 1.07
CA ARG A 245 -16.99 -5.39 0.34
C ARG A 245 -17.16 -5.15 -1.16
N ALA A 246 -16.06 -4.76 -1.81
CA ALA A 246 -15.90 -4.88 -3.26
C ALA A 246 -14.88 -5.97 -3.59
N VAL A 247 -15.15 -6.77 -4.62
CA VAL A 247 -14.16 -7.66 -5.22
C VAL A 247 -13.78 -7.07 -6.58
N VAL A 248 -12.50 -6.77 -6.74
CA VAL A 248 -11.97 -6.06 -7.91
C VAL A 248 -10.95 -6.94 -8.60
N THR A 249 -11.14 -7.16 -9.90
CA THR A 249 -10.08 -7.65 -10.78
C THR A 249 -9.47 -6.43 -11.46
N LEU A 250 -8.18 -6.19 -11.23
CA LEU A 250 -7.40 -5.12 -11.85
C LEU A 250 -6.54 -5.70 -12.98
N HIS A 251 -6.84 -5.31 -14.21
CA HIS A 251 -6.19 -5.83 -15.41
C HIS A 251 -5.00 -4.97 -15.82
N ALA A 252 -4.08 -5.55 -16.60
CA ALA A 252 -3.00 -4.80 -17.24
C ALA A 252 -3.59 -3.65 -18.09
N GLY A 253 -3.06 -2.44 -17.90
CA GLY A 253 -3.55 -1.22 -18.53
C GLY A 253 -4.41 -0.37 -17.59
N GLU A 254 -4.92 -0.95 -16.51
CA GLU A 254 -5.77 -0.24 -15.57
C GLU A 254 -4.99 0.35 -14.39
N MET A 255 -5.54 1.41 -13.80
CA MET A 255 -5.03 2.02 -12.58
C MET A 255 -6.13 2.13 -11.53
N LEU A 256 -5.94 1.51 -10.37
CA LEU A 256 -6.85 1.64 -9.23
C LEU A 256 -6.44 2.82 -8.36
N PHE A 257 -7.35 3.77 -8.14
CA PHE A 257 -7.28 4.66 -7.00
C PHE A 257 -7.83 3.93 -5.76
N LEU A 258 -6.95 3.76 -4.76
CA LEU A 258 -7.26 3.17 -3.48
C LEU A 258 -7.13 4.26 -2.40
N PRO A 259 -8.25 4.75 -1.86
CA PRO A 259 -8.20 5.83 -0.90
C PRO A 259 -7.55 5.42 0.43
N SER A 260 -6.99 6.39 1.13
CA SER A 260 -6.39 6.21 2.44
C SER A 260 -7.33 5.47 3.40
N ARG A 261 -6.76 4.52 4.15
CA ARG A 261 -7.39 3.68 5.18
C ARG A 261 -8.39 2.64 4.69
N TRP A 262 -8.60 2.50 3.38
CA TRP A 262 -9.34 1.36 2.85
C TRP A 262 -8.60 0.06 3.14
N TRP A 263 -9.36 -0.91 3.66
CA TRP A 263 -8.83 -2.24 3.89
C TRP A 263 -8.78 -2.98 2.58
N HIS A 264 -7.67 -3.66 2.31
CA HIS A 264 -7.46 -4.37 1.07
C HIS A 264 -6.61 -5.63 1.29
N GLN A 265 -7.06 -6.74 0.71
CA GLN A 265 -6.26 -7.93 0.48
C GLN A 265 -5.99 -8.02 -1.02
N VAL A 266 -4.76 -8.33 -1.41
CA VAL A 266 -4.33 -8.33 -2.82
C VAL A 266 -3.69 -9.67 -3.13
N ARG A 267 -4.05 -10.27 -4.27
CA ARG A 267 -3.38 -11.45 -4.83
C ARG A 267 -3.13 -11.24 -6.32
N SER A 268 -1.91 -11.53 -6.76
CA SER A 268 -1.62 -11.60 -8.19
C SER A 268 -2.15 -12.92 -8.75
N ILE A 269 -3.03 -12.85 -9.76
CA ILE A 269 -3.57 -14.05 -10.44
C ILE A 269 -2.51 -14.62 -11.40
N GLU A 270 -1.71 -13.74 -11.98
CA GLU A 270 -0.65 -14.04 -12.93
C GLU A 270 0.66 -13.43 -12.45
N PRO A 271 1.81 -13.81 -13.02
CA PRO A 271 3.01 -12.97 -13.04
C PRO A 271 2.68 -11.48 -13.20
N SER A 272 3.00 -10.68 -12.17
CA SER A 272 2.50 -9.31 -12.09
C SER A 272 3.62 -8.29 -12.05
N LEU A 273 3.39 -7.16 -12.70
CA LEU A 273 4.22 -5.97 -12.64
C LEU A 273 3.33 -4.74 -12.52
N ASN A 274 3.50 -3.97 -11.45
CA ASN A 274 2.76 -2.73 -11.23
C ASN A 274 3.65 -1.67 -10.58
N ILE A 275 3.23 -0.42 -10.72
CA ILE A 275 3.80 0.71 -10.01
C ILE A 275 2.72 1.32 -9.10
N ASN A 276 3.11 1.67 -7.89
CA ASN A 276 2.26 2.39 -6.96
C ASN A 276 2.76 3.83 -6.82
N PHE A 277 1.84 4.78 -6.73
CA PHE A 277 2.10 6.16 -6.34
C PHE A 277 1.37 6.44 -5.04
N TRP A 278 2.10 6.69 -3.96
CA TRP A 278 1.50 7.09 -2.69
C TRP A 278 1.75 8.56 -2.42
N TRP A 279 0.81 9.20 -1.76
CA TRP A 279 0.95 10.55 -1.23
C TRP A 279 0.07 10.74 0.00
N ALA A 280 0.29 11.83 0.73
CA ALA A 280 -0.59 12.24 1.80
C ALA A 280 -1.62 13.27 1.33
N ALA A 281 -2.84 13.15 1.83
CA ALA A 281 -3.91 14.13 1.65
C ALA A 281 -4.56 14.48 2.99
N GLY A 282 -5.31 15.59 3.02
CA GLY A 282 -6.12 15.98 4.17
C GLY A 282 -5.30 16.25 5.43
N VAL A 283 -5.66 15.60 6.54
CA VAL A 283 -4.99 15.80 7.85
C VAL A 283 -3.54 15.30 7.81
N TYR A 284 -3.27 14.18 7.16
CA TYR A 284 -1.92 13.64 7.05
C TYR A 284 -0.99 14.57 6.28
N GLU A 285 -1.50 15.20 5.22
CA GLU A 285 -0.76 16.22 4.48
C GLU A 285 -0.32 17.37 5.39
N LYS A 286 -1.24 17.88 6.22
CA LYS A 286 -0.94 18.95 7.18
C LYS A 286 0.14 18.54 8.17
N ILE A 287 0.07 17.31 8.70
CA ILE A 287 1.06 16.77 9.64
C ILE A 287 2.44 16.70 8.98
N ILE A 288 2.52 16.16 7.76
CA ILE A 288 3.80 16.05 7.04
C ILE A 288 4.39 17.43 6.76
N ARG A 289 3.59 18.38 6.29
CA ARG A 289 4.07 19.75 6.05
C ARG A 289 4.61 20.42 7.31
N VAL A 290 3.98 20.18 8.46
CA VAL A 290 4.50 20.68 9.75
C VAL A 290 5.82 20.00 10.10
N ALA A 291 5.90 18.68 9.98
CA ALA A 291 7.14 17.93 10.23
C ALA A 291 8.29 18.38 9.32
N GLU A 292 8.04 18.56 8.03
CA GLU A 292 9.00 19.08 7.06
C GLU A 292 9.51 20.48 7.43
N ARG A 293 8.61 21.39 7.83
CA ARG A 293 8.98 22.74 8.32
C ARG A 293 9.85 22.71 9.57
N LEU A 294 9.69 21.67 10.40
CA LEU A 294 10.51 21.44 11.59
C LEU A 294 11.81 20.68 11.29
N GLY A 295 12.11 20.39 10.02
CA GLY A 295 13.30 19.64 9.60
C GLY A 295 13.23 18.14 9.91
N LEU A 296 12.06 17.63 10.27
CA LEU A 296 11.83 16.21 10.53
C LEU A 296 11.54 15.50 9.21
N LYS A 297 12.18 14.35 8.98
CA LYS A 297 11.80 13.46 7.89
C LYS A 297 10.48 12.78 8.25
N ALA A 298 9.38 13.25 7.68
CA ALA A 298 8.10 12.55 7.72
C ALA A 298 7.93 11.74 6.43
N SER A 299 7.87 10.42 6.55
CA SER A 299 7.44 9.53 5.47
C SER A 299 6.11 8.89 5.86
N VAL A 300 5.21 8.73 4.88
CA VAL A 300 3.92 8.04 5.05
C VAL A 300 4.07 6.52 4.94
#